data_AF-A0A2A2HMW4-F1
#
_entry.id   AF-A0A2A2HMW4-F1
#
_cell.length_a   1.000
_cell.length_b   1.000
_cell.length_c   1.000
_cell.angle_alpha   90.00
_cell.angle_beta   90.00
_cell.angle_gamma   90.00
#
_symmetry.space_group_name_H-M   'P 1'
#
loop_
_entity.id
_entity.type
_entity.pdbx_description
1 polymer ?
#
loop_
_entity_poly.entity_id
_entity_poly.type
_entity_poly.pdbx_seq_one_letter_code
_entity_poly.pdbx_strand_id
1 'polypeptide(L)' 'MKFTDKSTGSPIEWKWNFGDGSKIIDGNTSDYKNPTHVYSKAGTYTVKETAINAVGRNTVTKSNYITVK' A
#
# COMPACT_ATOMS: atom_id res chain seq x y z
N MET A 1 4.51 10.90 -1.40
CA MET A 1 5.38 9.78 -1.00
C MET A 1 5.27 8.66 -2.01
N LYS A 2 6.37 7.97 -2.32
CA LYS A 2 6.41 6.85 -3.30
C LYS A 2 6.49 5.53 -2.55
N PHE A 3 5.67 4.56 -2.94
CA PHE A 3 5.66 3.21 -2.40
C PHE A 3 6.17 2.23 -3.46
N THR A 4 6.75 1.12 -3.00
CA THR A 4 7.28 0.09 -3.89
C THR A 4 6.93 -1.27 -3.31
N ASP A 5 6.16 -2.04 -4.08
CA ASP A 5 5.89 -3.43 -3.80
C ASP A 5 7.19 -4.26 -3.85
N LYS A 6 7.37 -5.13 -2.86
CA LYS A 6 8.48 -6.10 -2.79
C LYS A 6 7.98 -7.54 -2.66
N SER A 7 6.71 -7.78 -2.95
CA SER A 7 6.07 -9.08 -2.85
C SER A 7 6.68 -10.06 -3.87
N THR A 8 6.79 -11.31 -3.44
CA THR A 8 7.17 -12.45 -4.28
C THR A 8 5.92 -13.23 -4.71
N GLY A 9 6.07 -14.17 -5.65
CA GLY A 9 4.97 -15.06 -6.05
C GLY A 9 4.01 -14.46 -7.09
N SER A 10 4.50 -13.55 -7.94
CA SER A 10 3.80 -13.00 -9.10
C SER A 10 2.39 -12.43 -8.80
N PRO A 11 2.28 -11.44 -7.90
CA PRO A 11 1.02 -10.74 -7.68
C PRO A 11 0.57 -10.02 -8.96
N ILE A 12 -0.73 -10.03 -9.18
CA ILE A 12 -1.42 -9.39 -10.31
C ILE A 12 -2.30 -8.23 -9.85
N GLU A 13 -2.60 -8.11 -8.57
CA GLU A 13 -3.44 -7.05 -8.01
C GLU A 13 -2.90 -6.62 -6.63
N TRP A 14 -2.99 -5.32 -6.36
CA TRP A 14 -2.53 -4.70 -5.12
C TRP A 14 -3.63 -3.85 -4.52
N LYS A 15 -3.68 -3.83 -3.19
CA LYS A 15 -4.58 -2.99 -2.41
C LYS A 15 -3.79 -2.28 -1.31
N TRP A 16 -3.91 -0.96 -1.24
CA TRP A 16 -3.16 -0.12 -0.31
C TRP A 16 -4.07 0.67 0.62
N ASN A 17 -3.82 0.54 1.93
CA ASN A 17 -4.36 1.41 2.95
C ASN A 17 -3.21 2.21 3.57
N PHE A 18 -3.25 3.53 3.43
CA PHE A 18 -2.18 4.41 3.89
C PHE A 18 -2.30 4.80 5.37
N GLY A 19 -3.42 4.47 6.03
CA GLY A 19 -3.61 4.64 7.47
C GLY A 19 -3.91 6.07 7.93
N ASP A 20 -4.10 7.01 7.00
CA ASP A 20 -4.45 8.42 7.25
C ASP A 20 -5.95 8.71 7.09
N GLY A 21 -6.75 7.69 6.82
CA GLY A 21 -8.19 7.79 6.54
C GLY A 21 -8.52 8.09 5.08
N SER A 22 -7.52 8.14 4.18
CA SER A 22 -7.79 8.21 2.75
C SER A 22 -8.52 6.97 2.25
N LYS A 23 -9.17 7.09 1.09
CA LYS A 23 -9.75 5.94 0.41
C LYS A 23 -8.66 4.90 0.14
N ILE A 24 -9.00 3.63 0.35
CA ILE A 24 -8.19 2.49 -0.04
C ILE A 24 -8.15 2.44 -1.58
N ILE A 25 -6.95 2.33 -2.15
CA ILE A 25 -6.78 2.14 -3.60
C ILE A 25 -6.53 0.66 -3.88
N ASP A 26 -7.13 0.14 -4.95
CA ASP A 26 -6.99 -1.22 -5.44
C ASP A 26 -6.95 -1.29 -6.97
N GLY A 27 -6.14 -2.20 -7.50
CA GLY A 27 -6.03 -2.40 -8.95
C GLY A 27 -4.83 -3.27 -9.37
N ASN A 28 -4.71 -3.50 -10.67
CA ASN A 28 -3.81 -4.49 -11.28
C ASN A 28 -2.76 -3.90 -12.22
N THR A 29 -2.62 -2.57 -12.27
CA THR A 29 -1.62 -1.87 -13.10
C THR A 29 -0.37 -1.51 -12.29
N SER A 30 0.69 -1.06 -12.97
CA SER A 30 1.93 -0.60 -12.33
C SER A 30 1.73 0.52 -11.31
N ASP A 31 0.69 1.34 -11.50
CA ASP A 31 0.37 2.44 -10.60
C ASP A 31 -0.18 1.95 -9.25
N TYR A 32 -0.80 0.76 -9.23
CA TYR A 32 -1.23 0.10 -7.99
C TYR A 32 -0.11 -0.76 -7.39
N LYS A 33 0.81 -1.27 -8.20
CA LYS A 33 2.02 -1.93 -7.71
C LYS A 33 2.94 -0.96 -6.97
N ASN A 34 3.15 0.23 -7.53
CA ASN A 34 4.07 1.25 -6.98
C ASN A 34 3.37 2.61 -6.86
N PRO A 35 2.37 2.75 -5.97
CA PRO A 35 1.56 3.96 -5.91
C PRO A 35 2.33 5.15 -5.34
N THR A 36 1.79 6.34 -5.64
CA THR A 36 2.13 7.56 -4.91
C THR A 36 0.96 7.95 -4.02
N HIS A 37 1.27 8.43 -2.82
CA HIS A 37 0.27 8.95 -1.88
C HIS A 37 0.72 10.25 -1.23
N VAL A 38 -0.21 11.16 -1.01
CA VAL A 38 0.05 12.45 -0.37
C VAL A 38 -0.67 12.47 0.97
N TYR A 39 0.10 12.60 2.04
CA TYR A 39 -0.41 12.81 3.38
C TYR A 39 -0.57 14.31 3.63
N SER A 40 -1.80 14.75 3.90
CA SER A 40 -2.13 16.18 4.06
C SER A 40 -1.98 16.69 5.49
N LYS A 41 -1.89 15.80 6.48
CA LYS A 41 -1.79 16.13 7.91
C LYS A 41 -0.47 15.60 8.47
N ALA A 42 0.06 16.32 9.45
CA ALA A 42 1.14 15.81 10.28
C ALA A 42 0.63 14.64 11.13
N GLY A 43 1.48 13.64 11.34
CA GLY A 43 1.09 12.41 12.01
C GLY A 43 2.02 11.25 11.72
N THR A 44 1.74 10.13 12.39
CA THR A 44 2.41 8.85 12.15
C THR A 44 1.39 7.86 11.64
N TYR A 45 1.70 7.21 10.51
CA TYR A 45 0.74 6.40 9.76
C TYR A 45 1.19 4.94 9.63
N THR A 46 0.24 4.04 9.78
CA THR A 46 0.42 2.59 9.56
C THR A 46 -0.05 2.23 8.16
N VAL A 47 0.86 1.71 7.34
CA VAL A 47 0.56 1.36 5.94
C VAL A 47 0.31 -0.13 5.83
N LYS A 48 -0.73 -0.51 5.07
CA LYS A 48 -1.05 -1.90 4.74
C LYS A 48 -1.06 -2.09 3.24
N GLU A 49 -0.36 -3.13 2.79
CA GLU A 49 -0.36 -3.60 1.41
C GLU A 49 -0.96 -4.99 1.39
N THR A 50 -1.91 -5.25 0.48
CA THR A 50 -2.38 -6.60 0.18
C THR A 50 -2.04 -6.92 -1.27
N ALA A 51 -1.24 -7.95 -1.49
CA ALA A 51 -0.86 -8.44 -2.80
C ALA A 51 -1.65 -9.73 -3.09
N ILE A 52 -2.21 -9.83 -4.30
CA ILE A 52 -3.12 -10.90 -4.71
C ILE A 52 -2.58 -11.53 -6.00
N ASN A 53 -2.58 -12.86 -6.07
CA ASN A 53 -2.33 -13.63 -7.28
C ASN A 53 -3.46 -14.63 -7.54
N ALA A 54 -3.35 -15.46 -8.58
CA ALA A 54 -4.36 -16.46 -8.92
C ALA A 54 -4.61 -17.52 -7.83
N VAL A 55 -3.64 -17.71 -6.91
CA VAL A 55 -3.70 -18.75 -5.86
C VAL A 55 -4.23 -18.19 -4.55
N GLY A 56 -4.01 -16.90 -4.26
CA GLY A 56 -4.45 -16.32 -3.01
C GLY A 56 -4.01 -14.87 -2.81
N ARG A 57 -4.03 -14.45 -1.55
CA ARG A 57 -3.68 -13.09 -1.13
C ARG A 57 -2.85 -13.10 0.14
N ASN A 58 -1.96 -12.13 0.28
CA ASN A 58 -1.23 -11.87 1.51
C ASN A 58 -1.22 -10.39 1.84
N THR A 59 -1.30 -10.05 3.14
CA THR A 59 -1.31 -8.67 3.61
C THR A 59 -0.10 -8.40 4.51
N VAL A 60 0.66 -7.37 4.18
CA VAL A 60 1.74 -6.85 5.02
C VAL A 60 1.25 -5.56 5.69
N THR A 61 1.47 -5.46 7.00
CA THR A 61 1.24 -4.24 7.78
C THR A 61 2.57 -3.68 8.26
N LYS A 62 2.82 -2.40 7.96
CA LYS A 62 3.97 -1.64 8.45
C LYS A 62 3.46 -0.58 9.43
N SER A 63 3.56 -0.87 10.71
CA SER A 63 3.17 0.05 11.79
C SER A 63 4.14 1.22 11.89
N ASN A 64 3.61 2.42 12.13
CA ASN A 64 4.39 3.66 12.28
C ASN A 64 5.40 3.90 11.14
N TYR A 65 5.02 3.56 9.91
CA TYR A 65 5.93 3.51 8.78
C TYR A 65 6.25 4.89 8.21
N ILE A 66 5.26 5.78 8.19
CA ILE A 66 5.39 7.13 7.67
C ILE A 66 5.22 8.11 8.81
N THR A 67 6.12 9.08 8.92
CA THR A 67 5.98 10.24 9.79
C THR A 67 5.98 11.51 8.96
N VAL A 68 4.91 12.29 9.07
CA VAL A 68 4.76 13.61 8.46
C VAL A 68 4.82 14.64 9.59
N LYS A 69 5.61 15.68 9.39
CA LYS A 69 5.80 16.78 10.33
C LYS A 69 5.31 18.08 9.72
#